data_AF-A0A8J8SWP9-F1
#
_entry.id   AF-A0A8J8SWP9-F1
#
_cell.length_a   1.000
_cell.length_b   1.000
_cell.length_c   1.000
_cell.angle_alpha   90.00
_cell.angle_beta   90.00
_cell.angle_gamma   90.00
#
_symmetry.space_group_name_H-M   'P 1'
#
loop_
_entity.id
_entity.type
_entity.pdbx_description
1 polymer ?
#
loop_
_entity_poly.entity_id
_entity_poly.type
_entity_poly.pdbx_seq_one_letter_code
_entity_poly.pdbx_strand_id
1 'polypeptide(L)'
;MNTSGYLAKSQQKIDKLFKIPLIVSTCLLAMAHGSNEVNVSAPSAAMIFLLNDKQDIGDSEAYAGMAIGLASLILGVLTLGKRYLHKYRKKFMKTTLANGMIANTSASLILLGCSLLGYPCSCTYLIIPNIFMLSRMHENRPILNDKKKIGKIILFFFAIIVMSGTLSITLFSFFSWLRNDDPIIPTILGEDLSYQ
;
A
#
# COMPACT_ATOMS: atom_id res chain seq x y z
N MET A 1 30.94 -20.17 -30.57
CA MET A 1 31.04 -20.08 -29.09
C MET A 1 29.68 -19.62 -28.57
N ASN A 2 28.96 -20.42 -27.78
CA ASN A 2 27.55 -20.15 -27.42
C ASN A 2 27.47 -19.08 -26.30
N THR A 3 27.55 -17.81 -26.70
CA THR A 3 27.54 -16.62 -25.82
C THR A 3 26.32 -16.57 -24.90
N SER A 4 25.16 -17.09 -25.34
CA SER A 4 23.93 -17.17 -24.54
C SER A 4 24.09 -18.03 -23.28
N GLY A 5 24.79 -19.17 -23.37
CA GLY A 5 25.04 -20.05 -22.24
C GLY A 5 26.00 -19.46 -21.20
N TYR A 6 26.99 -18.67 -21.64
CA TYR A 6 27.92 -17.99 -20.74
C TYR A 6 27.23 -16.87 -19.95
N LEU A 7 26.36 -16.09 -20.61
CA LEU A 7 25.59 -15.02 -19.97
C LEU A 7 24.60 -15.54 -18.93
N ALA A 8 23.92 -16.66 -19.20
CA ALA A 8 23.01 -17.26 -18.22
C ALA A 8 23.76 -17.73 -16.95
N LYS A 9 24.95 -18.30 -17.13
CA LYS A 9 25.78 -18.82 -16.04
C LYS A 9 26.42 -17.68 -15.21
N SER A 10 26.80 -16.58 -15.85
CA SER A 10 27.28 -15.39 -15.14
C SER A 10 26.16 -14.70 -14.37
N GLN A 11 24.95 -14.59 -14.94
CA GLN A 11 23.78 -14.03 -14.27
C GLN A 11 23.43 -14.80 -13.00
N GLN A 12 23.46 -16.14 -13.05
CA GLN A 12 23.22 -16.98 -11.87
C GLN A 12 24.27 -16.80 -10.76
N LYS A 13 25.54 -16.57 -11.13
CA LYS A 13 26.60 -16.25 -10.15
C LYS A 13 26.34 -14.91 -9.49
N ILE A 14 25.96 -13.90 -10.28
CA ILE A 14 25.63 -12.55 -9.80
C ILE A 14 24.40 -12.61 -8.88
N ASP A 15 23.33 -13.28 -9.29
CA ASP A 15 22.11 -13.41 -8.48
C ASP A 15 22.38 -14.07 -7.12
N LYS A 16 23.32 -15.02 -7.03
CA LYS A 16 23.71 -15.61 -5.74
C LYS A 16 24.30 -14.57 -4.77
N LEU A 17 25.06 -13.60 -5.26
CA LEU A 17 25.64 -12.54 -4.44
C LEU A 17 24.57 -11.58 -3.91
N PHE A 18 23.51 -11.33 -4.69
CA PHE A 18 22.44 -10.40 -4.33
C PHE A 18 21.33 -11.00 -3.47
N LYS A 19 21.36 -12.30 -3.15
CA LYS A 19 20.35 -12.95 -2.30
C LYS A 19 20.23 -12.31 -0.92
N ILE A 20 21.35 -12.19 -0.20
CA ILE A 20 21.36 -11.64 1.17
C ILE A 20 20.99 -10.15 1.15
N PRO A 21 21.62 -9.30 0.31
CA PRO A 21 21.22 -7.90 0.19
C PRO A 21 19.74 -7.69 -0.16
N LEU A 22 19.16 -8.53 -1.02
CA LEU A 22 17.74 -8.46 -1.36
C LEU A 22 16.85 -8.78 -0.15
N ILE A 23 17.21 -9.74 0.69
CA ILE A 23 16.45 -10.05 1.91
C ILE A 23 16.46 -8.83 2.83
N VAL A 24 17.64 -8.23 3.04
CA VAL A 24 17.78 -7.02 3.86
C VAL A 24 16.94 -5.87 3.31
N SER A 25 16.97 -5.60 2.00
CA SER A 25 16.15 -4.54 1.40
C SER A 25 14.66 -4.83 1.45
N THR A 26 14.26 -6.10 1.37
CA THR A 26 12.86 -6.52 1.53
C THR A 26 12.39 -6.30 2.96
N CYS A 27 13.22 -6.61 3.97
CA CYS A 27 12.94 -6.32 5.36
C CYS A 27 12.82 -4.80 5.61
N LEU A 28 13.71 -4.01 5.03
CA LEU A 28 13.68 -2.55 5.12
C LEU A 28 12.38 -1.98 4.54
N LEU A 29 11.98 -2.44 3.37
CA LEU A 29 10.71 -2.06 2.75
C LEU A 29 9.50 -2.50 3.59
N ALA A 30 9.51 -3.70 4.16
CA ALA A 30 8.44 -4.19 5.02
C ALA A 30 8.29 -3.32 6.29
N MET A 31 9.40 -2.90 6.88
CA MET A 31 9.41 -1.98 8.02
C MET A 31 8.88 -0.60 7.65
N ALA A 32 9.34 -0.02 6.53
CA ALA A 32 8.86 1.26 6.02
C ALA A 32 7.36 1.23 5.73
N HIS A 33 6.88 0.13 5.14
CA HIS A 33 5.46 -0.09 4.89
C HIS A 33 4.67 -0.23 6.19
N GLY A 34 5.19 -0.94 7.19
CA GLY A 34 4.56 -1.02 8.51
C GLY A 34 4.39 0.35 9.17
N SER A 35 5.43 1.19 9.11
CA SER A 35 5.41 2.55 9.65
C SER A 35 4.37 3.45 8.98
N ASN A 36 4.23 3.35 7.65
CA ASN A 36 3.27 4.15 6.88
C ASN A 36 1.81 3.75 7.13
N GLU A 37 1.55 2.49 7.46
CA GLU A 37 0.18 1.96 7.64
C GLU A 37 -0.35 2.05 9.08
N VAL A 38 0.38 2.64 10.02
CA VAL A 38 -0.13 2.86 11.39
C VAL A 38 -1.42 3.67 11.41
N ASN A 39 -1.67 4.50 10.38
CA ASN A 39 -2.90 5.27 10.23
C ASN A 39 -4.16 4.39 10.13
N VAL A 40 -4.02 3.12 9.74
CA VAL A 40 -5.14 2.15 9.69
C VAL A 40 -5.69 1.85 11.09
N SER A 41 -4.92 2.11 12.15
CA SER A 41 -5.39 1.93 13.54
C SER A 41 -6.23 3.09 14.08
N ALA A 42 -6.26 4.24 13.41
CA ALA A 42 -7.00 5.42 13.90
C ALA A 42 -8.50 5.14 14.14
N PRO A 43 -9.24 4.44 13.25
CA PRO A 43 -10.62 4.07 13.50
C PRO A 43 -10.77 3.10 14.69
N SER A 44 -9.80 2.22 14.91
CA SER A 44 -9.81 1.28 16.04
C SER A 44 -9.61 2.01 17.37
N ALA A 45 -8.67 2.96 17.42
CA ALA A 45 -8.46 3.80 18.59
C ALA A 45 -9.70 4.66 18.89
N ALA A 46 -10.31 5.25 17.87
CA ALA A 46 -11.55 6.02 18.01
C ALA A 46 -12.72 5.17 18.56
N MET A 47 -12.85 3.92 18.12
CA MET A 47 -13.89 3.03 18.64
C MET A 47 -13.67 2.64 20.10
N ILE A 48 -12.42 2.34 20.50
CA ILE A 48 -12.08 2.04 21.91
C ILE A 48 -12.35 3.26 22.80
N PHE A 49 -12.03 4.46 22.31
CA PHE A 49 -12.35 5.70 22.98
C PHE A 49 -13.86 5.87 23.21
N LEU A 50 -14.68 5.70 22.16
CA LEU A 50 -16.14 5.82 22.26
C LEU A 50 -16.75 4.82 23.25
N LEU A 51 -16.18 3.63 23.39
CA LEU A 51 -16.65 2.61 24.33
C LEU A 51 -16.29 2.91 25.79
N ASN A 52 -15.24 3.70 26.02
CA ASN A 52 -14.72 4.01 27.34
C ASN A 52 -15.25 5.34 27.91
N ASP A 53 -16.10 6.05 27.16
CA ASP A 53 -16.81 7.29 27.58
C ASP A 53 -15.88 8.37 28.16
N LYS A 54 -14.66 8.47 27.60
CA LYS A 54 -13.66 9.46 28.01
C LYS A 54 -13.82 10.75 27.20
N GLN A 55 -13.30 11.86 27.72
CA GLN A 55 -13.30 13.15 27.01
C GLN A 55 -12.15 13.29 26.00
N ASP A 56 -11.04 12.55 26.18
CA ASP A 56 -9.89 12.59 25.27
C ASP A 56 -9.34 11.19 24.94
N ILE A 57 -8.75 11.06 23.76
CA ILE A 57 -8.00 9.87 23.36
C ILE A 57 -6.65 9.93 24.08
N GLY A 58 -6.49 9.09 25.10
CA GLY A 58 -5.21 8.93 25.78
C GLY A 58 -4.27 8.00 25.01
N ASP A 59 -3.01 8.00 25.43
CA ASP A 59 -1.98 7.14 24.87
C ASP A 59 -2.35 5.65 24.93
N SER A 60 -3.08 5.24 25.98
CA SER A 60 -3.50 3.86 26.17
C SER A 60 -4.47 3.37 25.08
N GLU A 61 -5.44 4.20 24.66
CA GLU A 61 -6.37 3.84 23.58
C GLU A 61 -5.65 3.79 22.22
N ALA A 62 -4.70 4.72 22.01
CA ALA A 62 -3.89 4.76 20.80
C ALA A 62 -3.03 3.49 20.66
N TYR A 63 -2.32 3.07 21.72
CA TYR A 63 -1.52 1.84 21.70
C TYR A 63 -2.37 0.59 21.48
N ALA A 64 -3.55 0.52 22.12
CA ALA A 64 -4.49 -0.60 21.92
C ALA A 64 -5.02 -0.66 20.48
N GLY A 65 -5.38 0.48 19.90
CA GLY A 65 -5.77 0.60 18.50
C GLY A 65 -4.67 0.14 17.55
N MET A 66 -3.43 0.57 17.78
CA MET A 66 -2.25 0.15 17.01
C MET A 66 -2.04 -1.36 17.08
N ALA A 67 -2.16 -1.96 18.26
CA ALA A 67 -2.01 -3.41 18.44
C ALA A 67 -3.05 -4.21 17.64
N ILE A 68 -4.32 -3.77 17.65
CA ILE A 68 -5.39 -4.41 16.87
C ILE A 68 -5.14 -4.23 15.36
N GLY A 69 -4.74 -3.03 14.93
CA GLY A 69 -4.35 -2.75 13.55
C GLY A 69 -3.25 -3.69 13.06
N LEU A 70 -2.16 -3.80 13.82
CA LEU A 70 -1.05 -4.71 13.53
C LEU A 70 -1.48 -6.17 13.49
N ALA A 71 -2.28 -6.63 14.45
CA ALA A 71 -2.79 -8.00 14.48
C ALA A 71 -3.64 -8.33 13.25
N SER A 72 -4.53 -7.42 12.85
CA SER A 72 -5.38 -7.59 11.67
C SER A 72 -4.57 -7.65 10.37
N LEU A 73 -3.52 -6.82 10.24
CA LEU A 73 -2.63 -6.83 9.09
C LEU A 73 -1.86 -8.15 8.99
N ILE A 74 -1.30 -8.64 10.10
CA ILE A 74 -0.60 -9.93 10.14
C ILE A 74 -1.55 -11.06 9.74
N LEU A 75 -2.78 -11.09 10.28
CA LEU A 75 -3.78 -12.10 9.92
C LEU A 75 -4.15 -12.04 8.43
N GLY A 76 -4.34 -10.85 7.86
CA GLY A 76 -4.63 -10.67 6.44
C GLY A 76 -3.50 -11.18 5.54
N VAL A 77 -2.25 -10.87 5.88
CA VAL A 77 -1.07 -11.32 5.11
C VAL A 77 -0.89 -12.83 5.21
N LEU A 78 -1.08 -13.42 6.39
CA LEU A 78 -0.94 -14.87 6.58
C LEU A 78 -2.01 -15.67 5.82
N THR A 79 -3.24 -15.17 5.78
CA THR A 79 -4.39 -15.85 5.16
C THR A 79 -4.42 -15.68 3.64
N LEU A 80 -4.33 -14.43 3.14
CA LEU A 80 -4.49 -14.10 1.73
C LEU A 80 -3.14 -13.97 1.00
N GLY A 81 -2.08 -13.56 1.69
CA GLY A 81 -0.77 -13.28 1.07
C GLY A 81 -0.15 -14.51 0.42
N LYS A 82 -0.20 -15.68 1.08
CA LYS A 82 0.32 -16.94 0.51
C LYS A 82 -0.39 -17.32 -0.79
N ARG A 83 -1.73 -17.20 -0.82
CA ARG A 83 -2.56 -17.52 -2.01
C ARG A 83 -2.28 -16.55 -3.14
N TYR A 84 -2.20 -15.24 -2.84
CA TYR A 84 -1.92 -14.21 -3.82
C TYR A 84 -0.54 -14.37 -4.44
N LEU A 85 0.50 -14.55 -3.61
CA LEU A 85 1.87 -14.70 -4.10
C LEU A 85 2.00 -15.95 -4.98
N HIS A 86 1.39 -17.07 -4.61
CA HIS A 86 1.41 -18.27 -5.44
C HIS A 86 0.79 -18.03 -6.83
N LYS A 87 -0.36 -17.33 -6.89
CA LYS A 87 -1.09 -17.06 -8.13
C LYS A 87 -0.39 -16.05 -9.04
N TYR A 88 0.20 -15.00 -8.45
CA TYR A 88 0.66 -13.83 -9.21
C TYR A 88 2.18 -13.67 -9.30
N ARG A 89 2.99 -14.45 -8.57
CA ARG A 89 4.46 -14.36 -8.59
C ARG A 89 5.03 -14.36 -10.01
N LYS A 90 4.63 -15.31 -10.85
CA LYS A 90 5.17 -15.44 -12.23
C LYS A 90 4.84 -14.26 -13.14
N LYS A 91 3.82 -13.46 -12.81
CA LYS A 91 3.35 -12.33 -13.62
C LYS A 91 4.08 -11.02 -13.28
N PHE A 92 4.45 -10.83 -12.01
CA PHE A 92 5.03 -9.58 -11.51
C PHE A 92 6.52 -9.69 -11.12
N MET A 93 7.04 -10.88 -10.79
CA MET A 93 8.42 -11.09 -10.30
C MET A 93 9.37 -11.65 -11.37
N LYS A 94 9.24 -11.22 -12.63
CA LYS A 94 10.24 -11.54 -13.68
C LYS A 94 11.34 -10.48 -13.68
N THR A 95 12.13 -10.46 -12.62
CA THR A 95 13.19 -9.47 -12.42
C THR A 95 14.39 -10.16 -11.77
N THR A 96 15.60 -9.66 -12.07
CA THR A 96 16.85 -10.16 -11.49
C THR A 96 16.92 -9.79 -10.00
N LEU A 97 17.71 -10.51 -9.21
CA LEU A 97 17.78 -10.22 -7.76
C LEU A 97 18.34 -8.83 -7.48
N ALA A 98 19.29 -8.38 -8.31
CA ALA A 98 19.85 -7.02 -8.24
C ALA A 98 18.78 -5.94 -8.48
N ASN A 99 17.93 -6.11 -9.50
CA ASN A 99 16.85 -5.15 -9.79
C ASN A 99 15.78 -5.14 -8.69
N GLY A 100 15.45 -6.31 -8.13
CA GLY A 100 14.58 -6.40 -6.95
C GLY A 100 15.14 -5.64 -5.75
N MET A 101 16.46 -5.74 -5.51
CA MET A 101 17.12 -5.07 -4.40
C MET A 101 17.03 -3.54 -4.56
N ILE A 102 17.37 -3.03 -5.74
CA ILE A 102 17.33 -1.60 -6.05
C ILE A 102 15.90 -1.06 -5.92
N ALA A 103 14.91 -1.78 -6.45
CA ALA A 103 13.50 -1.38 -6.36
C ALA A 103 13.03 -1.25 -4.89
N ASN A 104 13.35 -2.25 -4.07
CA ASN A 104 12.95 -2.27 -2.66
C ASN A 104 13.65 -1.17 -1.86
N THR A 105 14.96 -1.00 -2.02
CA THR A 105 15.71 0.04 -1.30
C THR A 105 15.22 1.43 -1.69
N SER A 106 15.06 1.72 -2.99
CA SER A 106 14.55 3.02 -3.46
C SER A 106 13.16 3.34 -2.91
N ALA A 107 12.23 2.39 -3.03
CA ALA A 107 10.88 2.58 -2.51
C ALA A 107 10.87 2.76 -0.98
N SER A 108 11.69 1.99 -0.25
CA SER A 108 11.77 2.10 1.21
C SER A 108 12.30 3.45 1.69
N LEU A 109 13.31 4.02 1.02
CA LEU A 109 13.86 5.32 1.40
C LEU A 109 12.84 6.45 1.21
N ILE A 110 12.14 6.45 0.08
CA ILE A 110 11.09 7.45 -0.19
C ILE A 110 9.95 7.30 0.83
N LEU A 111 9.53 6.07 1.10
CA LEU A 111 8.44 5.79 2.03
C LEU A 111 8.78 6.17 3.47
N LEU A 112 10.01 5.88 3.93
CA LEU A 112 10.50 6.35 5.22
C LEU A 112 10.54 7.88 5.27
N GLY A 113 11.03 8.54 4.20
CA GLY A 113 11.03 10.00 4.09
C GLY A 113 9.62 10.59 4.20
N CYS A 114 8.64 10.04 3.48
CA CYS A 114 7.23 10.45 3.61
C CYS A 114 6.72 10.27 5.04
N SER A 115 6.98 9.10 5.64
CA SER A 115 6.51 8.77 6.99
C SER A 115 7.10 9.70 8.05
N LEU A 116 8.36 10.13 7.90
CA LEU A 116 9.00 11.10 8.80
C LEU A 116 8.38 12.50 8.68
N LEU A 117 7.93 12.87 7.47
CA LEU A 117 7.23 14.13 7.22
C LEU A 117 5.74 14.10 7.58
N GLY A 118 5.21 12.93 7.97
CA GLY A 118 3.80 12.74 8.28
C GLY A 118 2.88 12.69 7.05
N TYR A 119 3.42 12.51 5.84
CA TYR A 119 2.61 12.39 4.63
C TYR A 119 2.14 10.95 4.40
N PRO A 120 0.83 10.70 4.22
CA PRO A 120 0.33 9.39 3.83
C PRO A 120 0.73 9.12 2.38
N CYS A 121 1.68 8.21 2.17
CA CYS A 121 2.17 7.85 0.85
C CYS A 121 1.70 6.44 0.47
N SER A 122 1.29 6.24 -0.79
CA SER A 122 0.87 4.91 -1.25
C SER A 122 2.05 4.11 -1.82
N CYS A 123 2.37 2.99 -1.18
CA CYS A 123 3.47 2.09 -1.58
C CYS A 123 3.34 1.59 -3.03
N THR A 124 2.11 1.45 -3.52
CA THR A 124 1.81 1.05 -4.90
C THR A 124 2.38 2.02 -5.93
N TYR A 125 2.33 3.33 -5.64
CA TYR A 125 2.85 4.39 -6.51
C TYR A 125 4.37 4.49 -6.46
N LEU A 126 5.02 3.88 -5.47
CA LEU A 126 6.48 3.82 -5.38
C LEU A 126 7.02 2.57 -6.08
N ILE A 127 6.42 1.40 -5.83
CA ILE A 127 7.03 0.12 -6.20
C ILE A 127 6.74 -0.32 -7.64
N ILE A 128 5.50 -0.12 -8.12
CA ILE A 128 5.10 -0.53 -9.47
C ILE A 128 5.93 0.17 -10.55
N PRO A 129 6.07 1.51 -10.56
CA PRO A 129 6.87 2.18 -11.57
C PRO A 129 8.35 1.81 -11.48
N ASN A 130 8.91 1.65 -10.27
CA ASN A 130 10.29 1.21 -10.08
C ASN A 130 10.56 -0.15 -10.74
N ILE A 131 9.72 -1.16 -10.44
CA ILE A 131 9.88 -2.51 -11.01
C ILE A 131 9.65 -2.48 -12.53
N PHE A 132 8.66 -1.71 -13.00
CA PHE A 132 8.38 -1.56 -14.42
C PHE A 132 9.55 -0.95 -15.18
N MET A 133 10.15 0.13 -14.65
CA MET A 133 11.29 0.82 -15.25
C MET A 133 12.51 -0.10 -15.32
N LEU A 134 12.89 -0.75 -14.20
CA LEU A 134 14.03 -1.66 -14.16
C LEU A 134 13.85 -2.87 -15.08
N SER A 135 12.63 -3.39 -15.20
CA SER A 135 12.33 -4.49 -16.12
C SER A 135 12.50 -4.08 -17.59
N ARG A 136 12.08 -2.86 -17.95
CA ARG A 136 12.21 -2.35 -19.33
C ARG A 136 13.64 -1.99 -19.70
N MET A 137 14.41 -1.46 -18.75
CA MET A 137 15.85 -1.23 -18.93
C MET A 137 16.58 -2.54 -19.20
N HIS A 138 16.24 -3.62 -18.48
CA HIS A 138 16.83 -4.93 -18.71
C HIS A 138 16.44 -5.54 -20.08
N GLU A 139 15.21 -5.29 -20.56
CA GLU A 139 14.75 -5.76 -21.88
C GLU A 139 15.20 -4.89 -23.06
N ASN A 140 15.91 -3.78 -22.84
CA ASN A 140 16.25 -2.77 -23.87
C ASN A 140 15.04 -2.27 -24.67
N ARG A 141 13.85 -2.24 -24.06
CA ARG A 141 12.60 -1.82 -24.72
C ARG A 141 12.27 -0.37 -24.37
N PRO A 142 11.93 0.48 -25.35
CA PRO A 142 11.54 1.86 -25.07
C PRO A 142 10.25 1.91 -24.23
N ILE A 143 10.27 2.72 -23.18
CA ILE A 143 9.21 2.85 -22.17
C ILE A 143 7.93 3.48 -22.79
N LEU A 144 8.11 4.33 -23.81
CA LEU A 144 7.08 5.23 -24.33
C LEU A 144 6.10 4.61 -25.34
N ASN A 145 6.33 3.38 -25.82
CA ASN A 145 5.52 2.84 -26.93
C ASN A 145 4.17 2.23 -26.50
N ASP A 146 3.87 2.21 -25.20
CA ASP A 146 2.71 1.53 -24.60
C ASP A 146 1.71 2.51 -23.93
N LYS A 147 1.51 3.71 -24.50
CA LYS A 147 0.64 4.77 -23.94
C LYS A 147 -0.77 4.28 -23.54
N LYS A 148 -1.37 3.36 -24.32
CA LYS A 148 -2.68 2.77 -24.03
C LYS A 148 -2.70 1.91 -22.76
N LYS A 149 -1.59 1.23 -22.44
CA LYS A 149 -1.49 0.41 -21.21
C LYS A 149 -1.35 1.29 -19.97
N ILE A 150 -0.55 2.36 -20.08
CA ILE A 150 -0.37 3.34 -19.01
C ILE A 150 -1.71 4.04 -18.71
N GLY A 151 -2.44 4.46 -19.74
CA GLY A 151 -3.77 5.06 -19.57
C GLY A 151 -4.76 4.16 -18.83
N LYS A 152 -4.77 2.85 -19.12
CA LYS A 152 -5.63 1.87 -18.40
C LYS A 152 -5.26 1.75 -16.92
N ILE A 153 -3.98 1.83 -16.58
CA ILE A 153 -3.52 1.79 -15.19
C ILE A 153 -4.01 3.02 -14.43
N ILE A 154 -3.85 4.21 -15.02
CA ILE A 154 -4.33 5.47 -14.43
C ILE A 154 -5.85 5.45 -14.24
N LEU A 155 -6.59 5.01 -15.26
CA LEU A 155 -8.05 4.88 -15.19
C LEU A 155 -8.49 3.90 -14.09
N PHE A 156 -7.80 2.77 -13.95
CA PHE A 156 -8.07 1.79 -12.90
C PHE A 156 -7.90 2.39 -11.50
N PHE A 157 -6.87 3.20 -11.28
CA PHE A 157 -6.68 3.89 -10.00
C PHE A 157 -7.78 4.90 -9.71
N PHE A 158 -8.19 5.70 -10.70
CA PHE A 158 -9.32 6.62 -10.53
C PHE A 158 -10.62 5.86 -10.21
N ALA A 159 -10.86 4.73 -10.90
CA ALA A 159 -12.00 3.88 -10.64
C ALA A 159 -12.01 3.35 -9.20
N ILE A 160 -10.86 2.96 -8.63
CA ILE A 160 -10.78 2.52 -7.22
C ILE A 160 -11.22 3.62 -6.27
N ILE A 161 -10.77 4.85 -6.47
CA ILE A 161 -11.12 5.99 -5.59
C ILE A 161 -12.63 6.23 -5.61
N VAL A 162 -13.23 6.26 -6.81
CA VAL A 162 -14.66 6.45 -6.98
C VAL A 162 -15.44 5.30 -6.33
N MET A 163 -15.08 4.05 -6.61
CA MET A 163 -15.76 2.88 -6.03
C MET A 163 -15.63 2.81 -4.52
N SER A 164 -14.47 3.18 -3.96
CA SER A 164 -14.27 3.24 -2.51
C SER A 164 -15.12 4.32 -1.86
N GLY A 165 -15.20 5.50 -2.48
CA GLY A 165 -16.02 6.61 -1.99
C GLY A 165 -17.51 6.29 -2.02
N THR A 166 -18.00 5.73 -3.14
CA THR A 166 -19.42 5.36 -3.26
C THR A 166 -19.80 4.28 -2.26
N LEU A 167 -18.97 3.24 -2.09
CA LEU A 167 -19.21 2.18 -1.12
C LEU A 167 -19.27 2.74 0.31
N SER A 168 -18.37 3.66 0.66
CA SER A 168 -18.37 4.31 1.98
C SER A 168 -19.67 5.07 2.24
N ILE A 169 -20.13 5.87 1.26
CA ILE A 169 -21.38 6.63 1.37
C ILE A 169 -22.57 5.68 1.53
N THR A 170 -22.65 4.63 0.70
CA THR A 170 -23.76 3.66 0.75
C THR A 170 -23.82 2.93 2.09
N LEU A 171 -22.67 2.50 2.63
CA LEU A 171 -22.63 1.84 3.94
C LEU A 171 -23.04 2.80 5.06
N PHE A 172 -22.55 4.03 5.04
CA PHE A 172 -22.93 5.03 6.04
C PHE A 172 -24.43 5.32 6.01
N SER A 173 -25.01 5.57 4.83
CA SER A 173 -26.45 5.82 4.68
C SER A 173 -27.31 4.63 5.12
N PHE A 174 -26.82 3.40 4.90
CA PHE A 174 -27.50 2.20 5.37
C PHE A 174 -27.51 2.11 6.90
N PHE A 175 -26.37 2.41 7.55
CA PHE A 175 -26.29 2.42 9.02
C PHE A 175 -27.05 3.58 9.64
N SER A 176 -27.04 4.77 9.04
CA SER A 176 -27.82 5.91 9.53
C SER A 176 -29.32 5.63 9.42
N TRP A 177 -29.76 4.99 8.34
CA TRP A 177 -31.14 4.54 8.19
C TRP A 177 -31.52 3.50 9.26
N LEU A 178 -30.64 2.53 9.54
CA LEU A 178 -30.87 1.55 10.61
C LEU A 178 -30.93 2.21 12.00
N ARG A 179 -30.13 3.26 12.21
CA ARG A 179 -30.07 4.01 13.47
C ARG A 179 -31.21 5.02 13.63
N ASN A 180 -31.97 5.27 12.56
CA ASN A 180 -33.02 6.28 12.49
C ASN A 180 -32.50 7.68 12.89
N ASP A 181 -31.24 7.97 12.55
CA ASP A 181 -30.64 9.30 12.67
C ASP A 181 -31.00 10.14 11.43
N ASP A 182 -31.35 11.42 11.60
CA ASP A 182 -31.67 12.31 10.48
C ASP A 182 -30.50 12.43 9.47
N PRO A 183 -30.76 12.51 8.15
CA PRO A 183 -29.71 12.56 7.15
C PRO A 183 -28.93 13.90 7.20
N ILE A 184 -27.63 13.81 7.52
CA ILE A 184 -26.66 14.92 7.71
C ILE A 184 -26.30 15.68 6.39
N ILE A 185 -27.13 15.58 5.35
CA ILE A 185 -26.85 16.27 4.08
C ILE A 185 -26.73 17.82 4.22
N PRO A 186 -27.28 18.55 5.23
CA PRO A 186 -27.10 20.01 5.26
C PRO A 186 -25.74 20.48 5.81
N THR A 187 -24.97 19.68 6.54
CA THR A 187 -23.77 20.20 7.23
C THR A 187 -22.55 20.38 6.31
N ILE A 188 -22.52 19.75 5.13
CA ILE A 188 -21.38 19.80 4.20
C ILE A 188 -21.38 21.10 3.35
N LEU A 189 -22.49 21.86 3.33
CA LEU A 189 -22.62 23.09 2.53
C LEU A 189 -22.59 24.40 3.33
N GLY A 190 -22.26 24.37 4.63
CA GLY A 190 -22.03 25.61 5.38
C GLY A 190 -23.25 26.50 5.51
N GLU A 191 -24.40 25.93 5.87
CA GLU A 191 -25.49 26.69 6.50
C GLU A 191 -25.57 26.31 7.99
N ASP A 192 -24.60 26.78 8.76
CA ASP A 192 -24.83 27.09 10.16
C ASP A 192 -25.52 28.46 10.21
N LEU A 193 -26.85 28.51 10.31
CA LEU A 193 -27.53 29.66 10.89
C LEU A 193 -28.92 29.25 11.41
N SER A 194 -29.09 29.51 12.71
CA SER A 194 -30.34 29.60 13.47
C SER A 194 -31.16 28.33 13.67
N TYR A 195 -30.99 27.70 14.84
CA TYR A 195 -32.14 27.46 15.73
C TYR A 195 -31.75 27.79 17.17
N GLN A 196 -32.44 28.79 17.71
CA GLN A 196 -32.68 28.98 19.15
C GLN A 196 -33.49 27.81 19.70
#